data_AF-A0A516G969-F1
#
_entry.id   AF-A0A516G969-F1
#
_cell.length_a   1.000
_cell.length_b   1.000
_cell.length_c   1.000
_cell.angle_alpha   90.00
_cell.angle_beta   90.00
_cell.angle_gamma   90.00
#
_symmetry.space_group_name_H-M   'P 1'
#
loop_
_entity.id
_entity.type
_entity.pdbx_description
1 polymer ?
#
loop_
_entity_poly.entity_id
_entity_poly.type
_entity_poly.pdbx_seq_one_letter_code
_entity_poly.pdbx_strand_id
1 'polypeptide(L)'
;MSEKQPKPEHRSRPTSPAFRAFIARGWAEHDTELPTQSEAARYADARRDSVSAAFPGERLVIPAGGLKVRSNDTDYVFRPHSAFAHLTGLGSDREPDAVLVLDPLEEGGHEAVLYFRPLAGRDSEEFFADARVGEFWVGRRPTLASMAAELGISTRDLSELPDAVSKDAGAIGIRVVREADSEVAEVVETARSQSVEHNAETSAQADVDLSRFLSTLRLVKDEWEVEQMQQACDATTEAFDAVVAELPEAVRRGRGERWVEGVFGLHARHSGNGVGYDSICAAGDHATTLHWIRNTGEVTDGGLLLLDAGVEIDSLFTADVTRTVPVNGTFTEIQRKIYEAVLEAQEAGLAAAKPGNKFSDVHAAAIRVIATKLHEWGLLPEGVTVEDTLDAEHGQLHRRWMVHGTSHHLGLDVHDCALALREDYMDAELKPGMVLTVEPGLYFKADDLLVPEEYRGIGVRIEDDIVITDDGCRNLSVALPRTADDVEAWVRSGGKR
;
A
#
# COMPACT_ATOMS: atom_id res chain seq x y z
N MET A 1 13.78 -6.36 13.97
CA MET A 1 14.19 -7.65 13.43
C MET A 1 12.98 -8.54 13.54
N SER A 2 13.01 -9.70 12.88
CA SER A 2 11.98 -10.72 12.95
C SER A 2 11.72 -11.10 14.40
N GLU A 3 10.45 -11.24 14.76
CA GLU A 3 10.07 -11.60 16.12
C GLU A 3 10.71 -12.94 16.54
N LYS A 4 11.33 -12.96 17.72
CA LYS A 4 12.01 -14.15 18.25
C LYS A 4 10.97 -15.18 18.66
N GLN A 5 10.91 -16.31 17.95
CA GLN A 5 10.04 -17.43 18.30
C GLN A 5 10.68 -18.28 19.43
N PRO A 6 9.91 -18.65 20.47
CA PRO A 6 10.40 -19.52 21.52
C PRO A 6 10.75 -20.90 20.94
N LYS A 7 11.94 -21.42 21.27
CA LYS A 7 12.36 -22.75 20.82
C LYS A 7 11.59 -23.81 21.62
N PRO A 8 10.79 -24.68 20.98
CA PRO A 8 10.09 -25.74 21.69
C PRO A 8 11.09 -26.76 22.26
N GLU A 9 11.08 -26.94 23.58
CA GLU A 9 11.96 -27.89 24.29
C GLU A 9 11.70 -29.36 23.90
N HIS A 10 10.54 -29.66 23.32
CA HIS A 10 10.16 -31.02 22.93
C HIS A 10 10.73 -31.46 21.56
N ARG A 11 11.44 -30.59 20.83
CA ARG A 11 12.05 -30.91 19.53
C ARG A 11 13.57 -30.98 19.67
N SER A 12 14.16 -32.16 19.43
CA SER A 12 15.62 -32.32 19.39
C SER A 12 16.15 -32.04 17.98
N ARG A 13 17.28 -31.33 17.88
CA ARG A 13 17.99 -31.08 16.60
C ARG A 13 19.16 -32.07 16.47
N PRO A 14 19.41 -32.63 15.28
CA PRO A 14 20.56 -33.51 15.08
C PRO A 14 21.86 -32.70 15.13
N THR A 15 22.66 -32.89 16.18
CA THR A 15 23.91 -32.15 16.42
C THR A 15 25.17 -33.01 16.34
N SER A 16 25.04 -34.30 16.00
CA SER A 16 26.19 -35.21 16.01
C SER A 16 27.23 -34.83 14.95
N PRO A 17 28.55 -34.97 15.23
CA PRO A 17 29.59 -34.70 14.25
C PRO A 17 29.46 -35.53 12.96
N ALA A 18 29.01 -36.78 13.08
CA ALA A 18 28.79 -37.67 11.94
C ALA A 18 27.66 -37.14 11.02
N PHE A 19 26.58 -36.64 11.61
CA PHE A 19 25.51 -36.01 10.86
C PHE A 19 25.98 -34.71 10.18
N ARG A 20 26.65 -33.82 10.91
CA ARG A 20 27.19 -32.56 10.35
C ARG A 20 28.14 -32.80 9.18
N ALA A 21 29.01 -33.80 9.27
CA ALA A 21 29.90 -34.18 8.17
C ALA A 21 29.16 -34.80 6.97
N PHE A 22 28.05 -35.50 7.21
CA PHE A 22 27.24 -36.11 6.15
C PHE A 22 26.33 -35.09 5.45
N ILE A 23 25.71 -34.16 6.18
CA ILE A 23 24.79 -33.19 5.59
C ILE A 23 25.52 -32.13 4.76
N ALA A 24 26.80 -31.87 5.01
CA ALA A 24 27.58 -30.87 4.28
C ALA A 24 28.12 -31.34 2.92
N ARG A 25 28.08 -32.64 2.59
CA ARG A 25 28.80 -33.22 1.44
C ARG A 25 27.90 -33.64 0.29
N GLY A 26 28.46 -33.68 -0.91
CA GLY A 26 27.82 -34.27 -2.10
C GLY A 26 26.79 -33.36 -2.79
N TRP A 27 26.77 -32.08 -2.45
CA TRP A 27 25.95 -31.09 -3.14
C TRP A 27 26.64 -30.57 -4.40
N ALA A 28 25.86 -30.30 -5.45
CA ALA A 28 26.37 -29.63 -6.64
C ALA A 28 26.77 -28.17 -6.31
N GLU A 29 27.79 -27.65 -6.99
CA GLU A 29 28.15 -26.23 -6.88
C GLU A 29 26.96 -25.35 -7.28
N HIS A 30 26.83 -24.23 -6.60
CA HIS A 30 25.80 -23.25 -6.97
C HIS A 30 26.17 -22.58 -8.27
N ASP A 31 25.15 -22.19 -9.04
CA ASP A 31 25.35 -21.26 -10.14
C ASP A 31 25.95 -19.94 -9.61
N THR A 32 26.97 -19.47 -10.31
CA THR A 32 27.76 -18.27 -10.02
C THR A 32 27.48 -17.15 -11.02
N GLU A 33 26.60 -17.39 -12.01
CA GLU A 33 26.11 -16.34 -12.89
C GLU A 33 25.41 -15.26 -12.06
N LEU A 34 25.89 -14.02 -12.24
CA LEU A 34 25.34 -12.87 -11.54
C LEU A 34 24.12 -12.34 -12.31
N PRO A 35 23.04 -11.94 -11.62
CA PRO A 35 21.90 -11.33 -12.28
C PRO A 35 22.33 -9.99 -12.90
N THR A 36 21.60 -9.58 -13.94
CA THR A 36 21.67 -8.20 -14.42
C THR A 36 21.00 -7.26 -13.42
N GLN A 37 21.46 -6.01 -13.36
CA GLN A 37 20.84 -4.99 -12.52
C GLN A 37 19.35 -4.84 -12.84
N SER A 38 18.51 -4.85 -11.82
CA SER A 38 17.06 -4.70 -11.97
C SER A 38 16.69 -3.30 -12.45
N GLU A 39 15.54 -3.18 -13.10
CA GLU A 39 15.05 -1.89 -13.58
C GLU A 39 14.75 -0.94 -12.41
N ALA A 40 14.04 -1.43 -11.39
CA ALA A 40 13.72 -0.68 -10.17
C ALA A 40 14.97 -0.11 -9.49
N ALA A 41 16.09 -0.85 -9.48
CA ALA A 41 17.34 -0.41 -8.88
C ALA A 41 17.94 0.83 -9.57
N ARG A 42 17.68 1.04 -10.88
CA ARG A 42 18.13 2.22 -11.62
C ARG A 42 17.39 3.48 -11.17
N TYR A 43 16.08 3.38 -10.96
CA TYR A 43 15.26 4.48 -10.43
C TYR A 43 15.56 4.73 -8.93
N ALA A 44 15.85 3.66 -8.18
CA ALA A 44 16.27 3.75 -6.79
C ALA A 44 17.54 4.60 -6.58
N ASP A 45 18.42 4.68 -7.58
CA ASP A 45 19.64 5.48 -7.52
C ASP A 45 19.35 6.98 -7.38
N ALA A 46 18.52 7.53 -8.27
CA ALA A 46 18.12 8.95 -8.22
C ALA A 46 17.35 9.30 -6.93
N ARG A 47 16.60 8.34 -6.38
CA ARG A 47 15.89 8.49 -5.10
C ARG A 47 16.88 8.58 -3.94
N ARG A 48 17.90 7.72 -3.92
CA ARG A 48 18.99 7.79 -2.92
C ARG A 48 19.78 9.09 -3.05
N ASP A 49 20.03 9.58 -4.26
CA ASP A 49 20.66 10.89 -4.48
C ASP A 49 19.84 12.03 -3.89
N SER A 50 18.51 11.99 -4.03
CA SER A 50 17.61 12.99 -3.44
C SER A 50 17.63 12.96 -1.92
N VAL A 51 17.64 11.77 -1.32
CA VAL A 51 17.80 11.58 0.14
C VAL A 51 19.17 12.08 0.60
N SER A 52 20.23 11.72 -0.14
CA SER A 52 21.61 12.12 0.11
C SER A 52 21.78 13.64 0.12
N ALA A 53 21.15 14.34 -0.82
CA ALA A 53 21.16 15.80 -0.89
C ALA A 53 20.39 16.48 0.26
N ALA A 54 19.35 15.82 0.80
CA ALA A 54 18.53 16.37 1.88
C ALA A 54 19.19 16.26 3.26
N PHE A 55 20.05 15.26 3.46
CA PHE A 55 20.71 15.01 4.75
C PHE A 55 22.24 14.89 4.59
N PRO A 56 22.93 15.93 4.11
CA PRO A 56 24.36 15.86 3.83
C PRO A 56 25.17 15.65 5.12
N GLY A 57 26.13 14.72 5.08
CA GLY A 57 27.05 14.48 6.19
C GLY A 57 26.47 13.68 7.35
N GLU A 58 25.24 13.16 7.23
CA GLU A 58 24.59 12.35 8.25
C GLU A 58 24.49 10.89 7.79
N ARG A 59 24.67 9.92 8.69
CA ARG A 59 24.39 8.52 8.38
C ARG A 59 22.89 8.25 8.46
N LEU A 60 22.34 7.63 7.43
CA LEU A 60 20.91 7.31 7.36
C LEU A 60 20.72 5.80 7.40
N VAL A 61 19.90 5.32 8.33
CA VAL A 61 19.63 3.90 8.56
C VAL A 61 18.16 3.61 8.24
N ILE A 62 17.93 2.80 7.20
CA ILE A 62 16.59 2.50 6.68
C ILE A 62 16.37 0.98 6.75
N PRO A 63 15.75 0.46 7.81
CA PRO A 63 15.46 -0.97 7.94
C PRO A 63 14.32 -1.42 7.03
N ALA A 64 14.40 -2.65 6.52
CA ALA A 64 13.29 -3.32 5.83
C ALA A 64 12.18 -3.75 6.79
N GLY A 65 12.48 -3.86 8.09
CA GLY A 65 11.65 -4.55 9.05
C GLY A 65 11.82 -6.08 8.98
N GLY A 66 11.09 -6.78 9.84
CA GLY A 66 11.18 -8.24 9.95
C GLY A 66 9.81 -8.91 9.85
N LEU A 67 9.83 -10.23 9.82
CA LEU A 67 8.63 -11.08 9.82
C LEU A 67 7.76 -10.81 11.05
N LYS A 68 6.43 -10.81 10.83
CA LYS A 68 5.40 -10.63 11.86
C LYS A 68 4.69 -11.95 12.13
N VAL A 69 4.54 -12.31 13.41
CA VAL A 69 3.89 -13.56 13.80
C VAL A 69 2.39 -13.51 13.51
N ARG A 70 1.89 -14.51 12.79
CA ARG A 70 0.46 -14.76 12.59
C ARG A 70 -0.10 -15.61 13.73
N SER A 71 0.52 -16.76 13.99
CA SER A 71 0.14 -17.66 15.08
C SER A 71 1.28 -18.59 15.44
N ASN A 72 1.78 -18.51 16.68
CA ASN A 72 2.89 -19.32 17.17
C ASN A 72 4.14 -19.25 16.27
N ASP A 73 4.54 -20.37 15.66
CA ASP A 73 5.70 -20.48 14.78
C ASP A 73 5.40 -20.13 13.31
N THR A 74 4.21 -19.60 13.02
CA THR A 74 3.80 -19.17 11.67
C THR A 74 3.79 -17.65 11.56
N ASP A 75 4.47 -17.14 10.54
CA ASP A 75 4.54 -15.72 10.22
C ASP A 75 3.57 -15.36 9.09
N TYR A 76 3.21 -14.08 8.99
CA TYR A 76 2.60 -13.54 7.78
C TYR A 76 3.62 -13.52 6.62
N VAL A 77 3.12 -13.45 5.39
CA VAL A 77 3.92 -13.16 4.19
C VAL A 77 4.68 -11.86 4.42
N PHE A 78 5.96 -11.80 4.03
CA PHE A 78 6.80 -10.66 4.37
C PHE A 78 6.58 -9.53 3.37
N ARG A 79 6.22 -8.35 3.88
CA ARG A 79 6.20 -7.10 3.13
C ARG A 79 7.18 -6.12 3.78
N PRO A 80 8.22 -5.66 3.06
CA PRO A 80 9.19 -4.72 3.63
C PRO A 80 8.57 -3.35 3.90
N HIS A 81 9.23 -2.57 4.75
CA HIS A 81 8.90 -1.17 4.96
C HIS A 81 9.02 -0.39 3.65
N SER A 82 8.02 0.43 3.34
CA SER A 82 7.88 1.03 2.01
C SER A 82 9.00 2.03 1.67
N ALA A 83 9.59 2.70 2.66
CA ALA A 83 10.78 3.53 2.43
C ALA A 83 12.03 2.70 2.05
N PHE A 84 12.19 1.51 2.64
CA PHE A 84 13.28 0.60 2.28
C PHE A 84 13.07 0.06 0.86
N ALA A 85 11.86 -0.39 0.54
CA ALA A 85 11.51 -0.86 -0.80
C ALA A 85 11.75 0.22 -1.85
N HIS A 86 11.30 1.45 -1.60
CA HIS A 86 11.44 2.58 -2.52
C HIS A 86 12.90 2.94 -2.84
N LEU A 87 13.79 2.86 -1.84
CA LEU A 87 15.22 3.21 -1.98
C LEU A 87 16.12 2.05 -2.44
N THR A 88 15.63 0.81 -2.41
CA THR A 88 16.37 -0.36 -2.87
C THR A 88 15.87 -0.90 -4.20
N GLY A 89 14.56 -0.80 -4.46
CA GLY A 89 13.88 -1.48 -5.56
C GLY A 89 13.54 -2.95 -5.25
N LEU A 90 13.69 -3.41 -4.00
CA LEU A 90 13.28 -4.75 -3.58
C LEU A 90 11.77 -4.83 -3.33
N GLY A 91 11.13 -5.88 -3.85
CA GLY A 91 9.70 -6.17 -3.67
C GLY A 91 9.37 -7.05 -2.44
N SER A 92 8.15 -7.61 -2.42
CA SER A 92 7.66 -8.52 -1.37
C SER A 92 8.48 -9.80 -1.25
N ASP A 93 8.42 -10.43 -0.07
CA ASP A 93 9.07 -11.71 0.27
C ASP A 93 10.61 -11.73 0.13
N ARG A 94 11.24 -10.56 -0.02
CA ARG A 94 12.70 -10.42 -0.19
C ARG A 94 13.34 -9.83 1.07
N GLU A 95 14.32 -10.53 1.60
CA GLU A 95 15.27 -10.06 2.61
C GLU A 95 14.66 -9.41 3.87
N PRO A 96 13.84 -10.13 4.67
CA PRO A 96 13.50 -9.68 6.01
C PRO A 96 14.79 -9.44 6.82
N ASP A 97 14.73 -8.46 7.71
CA ASP A 97 15.82 -8.01 8.59
C ASP A 97 16.96 -7.25 7.90
N ALA A 98 16.86 -7.02 6.59
CA ALA A 98 17.83 -6.21 5.87
C ALA A 98 17.78 -4.73 6.28
N VAL A 99 18.92 -4.04 6.16
CA VAL A 99 19.05 -2.63 6.49
C VAL A 99 19.86 -1.94 5.40
N LEU A 100 19.25 -0.94 4.76
CA LEU A 100 19.96 -0.03 3.87
C LEU A 100 20.60 1.06 4.74
N VAL A 101 21.90 1.27 4.57
CA VAL A 101 22.63 2.38 5.18
C VAL A 101 23.16 3.28 4.09
N LEU A 102 22.91 4.59 4.22
CA LEU A 102 23.58 5.62 3.43
C LEU A 102 24.67 6.23 4.31
N ASP A 103 25.92 5.91 4.00
CA ASP A 103 27.11 6.37 4.71
C ASP A 103 27.64 7.66 4.07
N PRO A 104 27.80 8.77 4.81
CA PRO A 104 28.26 10.02 4.24
C PRO A 104 29.73 9.93 3.79
N LEU A 105 30.04 10.54 2.63
CA LEU A 105 31.38 10.60 2.07
C LEU A 105 32.06 11.95 2.39
N GLU A 106 33.38 11.95 2.59
CA GLU A 106 34.15 13.18 2.87
C GLU A 106 34.02 14.24 1.77
N GLU A 107 33.93 13.81 0.51
CA GLU A 107 33.79 14.69 -0.65
C GLU A 107 32.32 15.13 -0.93
N GLY A 108 31.38 14.68 -0.08
CA GLY A 108 29.95 14.90 -0.23
C GLY A 108 29.23 13.69 -0.87
N GLY A 109 27.91 13.62 -0.65
CA GLY A 109 27.10 12.47 -1.05
C GLY A 109 27.16 11.31 -0.05
N HIS A 110 26.65 10.15 -0.45
CA HIS A 110 26.63 8.94 0.37
C HIS A 110 27.04 7.69 -0.43
N GLU A 111 27.72 6.75 0.22
CA GLU A 111 27.79 5.36 -0.24
C GLU A 111 26.56 4.60 0.27
N ALA A 112 25.85 3.94 -0.63
CA ALA A 112 24.74 3.06 -0.27
C ALA A 112 25.26 1.63 -0.02
N VAL A 113 24.97 1.08 1.16
CA VAL A 113 25.34 -0.27 1.56
C VAL A 113 24.13 -1.02 2.10
N LEU A 114 23.82 -2.18 1.51
CA LEU A 114 22.78 -3.07 2.02
C LEU A 114 23.39 -4.13 2.95
N TYR A 115 22.95 -4.14 4.20
CA TYR A 115 23.27 -5.16 5.20
C TYR A 115 22.16 -6.19 5.24
N PHE A 116 22.46 -7.46 4.93
CA PHE A 116 21.48 -8.54 4.98
C PHE A 116 22.15 -9.88 5.34
N ARG A 117 21.37 -10.91 5.63
CA ARG A 117 21.91 -12.25 5.89
C ARG A 117 22.13 -12.99 4.56
N PRO A 118 23.39 -13.22 4.13
CA PRO A 118 23.65 -13.87 2.85
C PRO A 118 23.43 -15.38 2.94
N LEU A 119 23.53 -16.06 1.79
CA LEU A 119 23.56 -17.51 1.71
C LEU A 119 24.61 -18.12 2.66
N ALA A 120 24.15 -18.93 3.61
CA ALA A 120 25.01 -19.66 4.53
C ALA A 120 25.77 -20.79 3.82
N GLY A 121 26.98 -21.09 4.30
CA GLY A 121 27.73 -22.27 3.88
C GLY A 121 27.00 -23.57 4.23
N ARG A 122 27.07 -24.58 3.35
CA ARG A 122 26.41 -25.89 3.56
C ARG A 122 26.97 -26.71 4.73
N ASP A 123 28.11 -26.30 5.27
CA ASP A 123 28.75 -26.84 6.47
C ASP A 123 28.31 -26.13 7.77
N SER A 124 27.48 -25.09 7.67
CA SER A 124 26.96 -24.35 8.83
C SER A 124 25.70 -24.99 9.42
N GLU A 125 25.44 -24.73 10.71
CA GLU A 125 24.13 -25.07 11.30
C GLU A 125 23.01 -24.20 10.77
N GLU A 126 23.31 -22.98 10.30
CA GLU A 126 22.32 -22.08 9.72
C GLU A 126 21.64 -22.75 8.52
N PHE A 127 22.42 -23.37 7.63
CA PHE A 127 21.93 -24.07 6.44
C PHE A 127 20.79 -25.07 6.72
N PHE A 128 20.92 -25.91 7.77
CA PHE A 128 19.99 -27.03 8.00
C PHE A 128 19.17 -26.96 9.29
N ALA A 129 19.56 -26.15 10.27
CA ALA A 129 18.95 -26.13 11.60
C ALA A 129 18.23 -24.82 11.92
N ASP A 130 18.37 -23.78 11.09
CA ASP A 130 17.65 -22.53 11.27
C ASP A 130 16.36 -22.49 10.43
N ALA A 131 15.21 -22.52 11.11
CA ALA A 131 13.91 -22.53 10.45
C ALA A 131 13.50 -21.16 9.87
N ARG A 132 14.21 -20.08 10.21
CA ARG A 132 13.90 -18.72 9.74
C ARG A 132 14.76 -18.29 8.57
N VAL A 133 16.01 -18.75 8.51
CA VAL A 133 16.97 -18.28 7.49
C VAL A 133 17.70 -19.41 6.76
N GLY A 134 17.61 -20.64 7.24
CA GLY A 134 18.32 -21.78 6.66
C GLY A 134 17.75 -22.19 5.31
N GLU A 135 18.64 -22.44 4.34
CA GLU A 135 18.26 -22.80 2.96
C GLU A 135 17.31 -24.01 2.90
N PHE A 136 17.48 -24.99 3.78
CA PHE A 136 16.58 -26.15 3.83
C PHE A 136 15.14 -25.83 4.25
N TRP A 137 14.94 -24.73 4.95
CA TRP A 137 13.66 -24.37 5.55
C TRP A 137 12.93 -23.31 4.75
N VAL A 138 13.65 -22.29 4.30
CA VAL A 138 13.05 -21.10 3.64
C VAL A 138 13.51 -20.93 2.20
N GLY A 139 14.30 -21.86 1.67
CA GLY A 139 14.85 -21.78 0.33
C GLY A 139 16.15 -20.96 0.26
N ARG A 140 16.73 -20.93 -0.94
CA ARG A 140 18.05 -20.32 -1.18
C ARG A 140 17.99 -18.81 -1.01
N ARG A 141 18.83 -18.29 -0.12
CA ARG A 141 19.10 -16.85 0.02
C ARG A 141 20.08 -16.36 -1.06
N PRO A 142 20.04 -15.08 -1.44
CA PRO A 142 21.03 -14.49 -2.34
C PRO A 142 22.42 -14.44 -1.70
N THR A 143 23.44 -14.46 -2.54
CA THR A 143 24.81 -14.15 -2.13
C THR A 143 25.00 -12.63 -2.09
N LEU A 144 26.02 -12.14 -1.38
CA LEU A 144 26.41 -10.73 -1.41
C LEU A 144 26.63 -10.25 -2.86
N ALA A 145 27.41 -10.99 -3.64
CA ALA A 145 27.71 -10.63 -5.03
C ALA A 145 26.48 -10.58 -5.94
N SER A 146 25.54 -11.53 -5.80
CA SER A 146 24.32 -11.53 -6.60
C SER A 146 23.40 -10.35 -6.24
N MET A 147 23.26 -10.03 -4.95
CA MET A 147 22.45 -8.90 -4.50
C MET A 147 23.09 -7.56 -4.91
N ALA A 148 24.41 -7.45 -4.81
CA ALA A 148 25.14 -6.26 -5.28
C ALA A 148 24.98 -6.05 -6.80
N ALA A 149 25.01 -7.13 -7.59
CA ALA A 149 24.79 -7.06 -9.03
C ALA A 149 23.35 -6.66 -9.39
N GLU A 150 22.35 -7.19 -8.68
CA GLU A 150 20.93 -6.88 -8.87
C GLU A 150 20.60 -5.42 -8.53
N LEU A 151 21.12 -4.91 -7.41
CA LEU A 151 20.77 -3.58 -6.90
C LEU A 151 21.73 -2.47 -7.33
N GLY A 152 22.93 -2.81 -7.81
CA GLY A 152 23.96 -1.83 -8.16
C GLY A 152 24.54 -1.08 -6.94
N ILE A 153 24.45 -1.64 -5.73
CA ILE A 153 24.98 -1.06 -4.50
C ILE A 153 25.87 -2.06 -3.75
N SER A 154 26.72 -1.55 -2.86
CA SER A 154 27.55 -2.37 -1.98
C SER A 154 26.66 -3.23 -1.07
N THR A 155 27.11 -4.45 -0.74
CA THR A 155 26.39 -5.34 0.18
C THR A 155 27.33 -5.91 1.23
N ARG A 156 26.86 -6.07 2.46
CA ARG A 156 27.61 -6.63 3.60
C ARG A 156 26.76 -7.59 4.42
N ASP A 157 27.42 -8.41 5.22
CA ASP A 157 26.73 -9.29 6.16
C ASP A 157 26.05 -8.47 7.25
N LEU A 158 24.81 -8.81 7.61
CA LEU A 158 24.05 -8.12 8.65
C LEU A 158 24.76 -8.08 10.01
N SER A 159 25.63 -9.04 10.30
CA SER A 159 26.45 -9.05 11.52
C SER A 159 27.43 -7.88 11.61
N GLU A 160 27.80 -7.24 10.49
CA GLU A 160 28.65 -6.04 10.44
C GLU A 160 27.89 -4.75 10.78
N LEU A 161 26.54 -4.78 10.84
CA LEU A 161 25.72 -3.57 11.02
C LEU A 161 26.04 -2.78 12.30
N PRO A 162 26.22 -3.39 13.49
CA PRO A 162 26.51 -2.62 14.71
C PRO A 162 27.82 -1.83 14.62
N ASP A 163 28.84 -2.42 14.01
CA ASP A 163 30.14 -1.78 13.81
C ASP A 163 30.03 -0.66 12.76
N ALA A 164 29.30 -0.90 11.67
CA ALA A 164 29.05 0.09 10.62
C ALA A 164 28.30 1.32 11.15
N VAL A 165 27.23 1.11 11.91
CA VAL A 165 26.44 2.20 12.52
C VAL A 165 27.28 2.98 13.55
N SER A 166 28.16 2.31 14.29
CA SER A 166 29.03 2.93 15.30
C SER A 166 30.26 3.64 14.72
N LYS A 167 30.58 3.43 13.45
CA LYS A 167 31.72 4.06 12.79
C LYS A 167 31.58 5.58 12.84
N ASP A 168 32.57 6.28 13.38
CA ASP A 168 32.55 7.74 13.53
C ASP A 168 31.35 8.28 14.36
N ALA A 169 30.74 7.42 15.19
CA ALA A 169 29.69 7.82 16.11
C ALA A 169 30.22 8.91 17.07
N GLY A 170 29.50 10.03 17.15
CA GLY A 170 29.92 11.22 17.88
C GLY A 170 30.64 12.28 17.03
N ALA A 171 31.06 11.97 15.81
CA ALA A 171 31.54 12.94 14.83
C ALA A 171 30.47 13.30 13.78
N ILE A 172 29.59 12.36 13.46
CA ILE A 172 28.50 12.55 12.48
C ILE A 172 27.12 12.36 13.12
N GLY A 173 26.11 13.03 12.55
CA GLY A 173 24.71 12.76 12.86
C GLY A 173 24.31 11.37 12.34
N ILE A 174 23.45 10.67 13.06
CA ILE A 174 22.87 9.39 12.63
C ILE A 174 21.35 9.55 12.72
N ARG A 175 20.61 9.12 11.70
CA ARG A 175 19.13 9.08 11.64
C ARG A 175 18.65 7.67 11.34
N VAL A 176 17.49 7.29 11.86
CA VAL A 176 16.90 5.96 11.64
C VAL A 176 15.40 6.04 11.42
N VAL A 177 14.89 5.24 10.47
CA VAL A 177 13.45 4.96 10.34
C VAL A 177 13.04 4.01 11.46
N ARG A 178 12.70 4.59 12.62
CA ARG A 178 12.56 3.88 13.90
C ARG A 178 11.40 2.89 13.91
N GLU A 179 10.30 3.23 13.27
CA GLU A 179 9.07 2.46 13.19
C GLU A 179 9.22 1.17 12.37
N ALA A 180 10.19 1.12 11.46
CA ALA A 180 10.45 -0.07 10.65
C ALA A 180 11.00 -1.21 11.51
N ASP A 181 11.87 -0.91 12.48
CA ASP A 181 12.59 -1.91 13.26
C ASP A 181 13.10 -1.39 14.62
N SER A 182 12.50 -1.87 15.70
CA SER A 182 12.89 -1.46 17.05
C SER A 182 14.29 -1.96 17.47
N GLU A 183 14.72 -3.15 17.02
CA GLU A 183 16.04 -3.68 17.37
C GLU A 183 17.14 -2.87 16.66
N VAL A 184 16.94 -2.51 15.38
CA VAL A 184 17.88 -1.64 14.67
C VAL A 184 17.91 -0.23 15.27
N ALA A 185 16.75 0.30 15.67
CA ALA A 185 16.68 1.57 16.37
C ALA A 185 17.46 1.58 17.70
N GLU A 186 17.48 0.45 18.43
CA GLU A 186 18.31 0.27 19.63
C GLU A 186 19.81 0.23 19.32
N VAL A 187 20.22 -0.39 18.20
CA VAL A 187 21.62 -0.33 17.74
C VAL A 187 22.04 1.11 17.46
N VAL A 188 21.19 1.89 16.79
CA VAL A 188 21.44 3.31 16.52
C VAL A 188 21.49 4.13 17.80
N GLU A 189 20.58 3.89 18.75
CA GLU A 189 20.59 4.59 20.04
C GLU A 189 21.86 4.29 20.84
N THR A 190 22.33 3.04 20.81
CA THR A 190 23.59 2.64 21.43
C THR A 190 24.77 3.38 20.80
N ALA A 191 24.81 3.52 19.47
CA ALA A 191 25.85 4.29 18.78
C ALA A 191 25.79 5.78 19.14
N ARG A 192 24.60 6.41 19.14
CA ARG A 192 24.42 7.82 19.51
C ARG A 192 24.87 8.12 20.93
N SER A 193 24.68 7.18 21.86
CA SER A 193 25.10 7.32 23.27
C SER A 193 26.62 7.47 23.47
N GLN A 194 27.42 7.17 22.44
CA GLN A 194 28.87 7.40 22.44
C GLN A 194 29.23 8.88 22.25
N SER A 195 28.29 9.70 21.77
CA SER A 195 28.44 11.15 21.63
C SER A 195 28.20 11.87 22.95
N VAL A 196 29.11 12.78 23.33
CA VAL A 196 28.97 13.63 24.51
C VAL A 196 27.87 14.70 24.31
N GLU A 197 27.55 15.03 23.06
CA GLU A 197 26.52 16.00 22.68
C GLU A 197 25.15 15.36 22.44
N HIS A 198 24.99 14.06 22.76
CA HIS A 198 23.75 13.33 22.53
C HIS A 198 22.57 13.96 23.29
N ASN A 199 21.52 14.29 22.55
CA ASN A 199 20.24 14.72 23.07
C ASN A 199 19.14 13.83 22.47
N ALA A 200 18.42 13.11 23.32
CA ALA A 200 17.41 12.13 22.90
C ALA A 200 16.21 12.78 22.19
N GLU A 201 15.74 13.96 22.64
CA GLU A 201 14.62 14.67 22.00
C GLU A 201 15.01 15.16 20.61
N THR A 202 16.22 15.70 20.46
CA THR A 202 16.75 16.17 19.17
C THR A 202 16.92 15.01 18.20
N SER A 203 17.44 13.87 18.67
CA SER A 203 17.61 12.65 17.86
C SER A 203 16.28 12.06 17.43
N ALA A 204 15.28 12.06 18.33
CA ALA A 204 13.93 11.59 18.00
C ALA A 204 13.26 12.48 16.94
N GLN A 205 13.43 13.81 17.04
CA GLN A 205 12.94 14.73 16.02
C GLN A 205 13.67 14.50 14.68
N ALA A 206 14.98 14.24 14.71
CA ALA A 206 15.75 13.95 13.52
C ALA A 206 15.30 12.65 12.80
N ASP A 207 14.93 11.63 13.56
CA ASP A 207 14.31 10.39 13.06
C ASP A 207 12.96 10.68 12.37
N VAL A 208 12.11 11.49 13.02
CA VAL A 208 10.81 11.91 12.46
C VAL A 208 10.99 12.69 11.16
N ASP A 209 11.98 13.57 11.08
CA ASP A 209 12.24 14.35 9.87
C ASP A 209 12.74 13.47 8.71
N LEU A 210 13.53 12.42 8.99
CA LEU A 210 13.91 11.42 7.99
C LEU A 210 12.69 10.65 7.49
N SER A 211 11.88 10.08 8.39
CA SER A 211 10.67 9.34 8.00
C SER A 211 9.70 10.22 7.22
N ARG A 212 9.52 11.49 7.62
CA ARG A 212 8.70 12.46 6.88
C ARG A 212 9.21 12.68 5.47
N PHE A 213 10.51 12.95 5.31
CA PHE A 213 11.11 13.17 3.99
C PHE A 213 10.96 11.94 3.09
N LEU A 214 11.21 10.75 3.61
CA LEU A 214 11.08 9.50 2.85
C LEU A 214 9.62 9.23 2.44
N SER A 215 8.66 9.60 3.31
CA SER A 215 7.24 9.52 3.01
C SER A 215 6.84 10.48 1.88
N THR A 216 7.27 11.75 1.95
CA THR A 216 6.93 12.78 0.96
C THR A 216 7.69 12.66 -0.35
N LEU A 217 8.86 12.02 -0.36
CA LEU A 217 9.63 11.73 -1.58
C LEU A 217 8.81 10.93 -2.61
N ARG A 218 7.83 10.14 -2.16
CA ARG A 218 6.96 9.29 -2.99
C ARG A 218 5.73 10.01 -3.55
N LEU A 219 5.53 11.30 -3.22
CA LEU A 219 4.33 12.03 -3.66
C LEU A 219 4.23 12.09 -5.19
N VAL A 220 5.36 12.34 -5.86
CA VAL A 220 5.47 12.46 -7.31
C VAL A 220 6.15 11.21 -7.84
N LYS A 221 5.40 10.41 -8.59
CA LYS A 221 5.89 9.16 -9.17
C LYS A 221 6.76 9.45 -10.39
N ASP A 222 7.87 8.73 -10.50
CA ASP A 222 8.64 8.69 -11.75
C ASP A 222 7.93 7.85 -12.82
N GLU A 223 8.47 7.85 -14.05
CA GLU A 223 7.86 7.16 -15.19
C GLU A 223 7.67 5.66 -14.95
N TRP A 224 8.62 5.00 -14.27
CA TRP A 224 8.54 3.59 -13.98
C TRP A 224 7.49 3.30 -12.90
N GLU A 225 7.40 4.14 -11.87
CA GLU A 225 6.35 4.03 -10.85
C GLU A 225 4.95 4.23 -11.45
N VAL A 226 4.78 5.15 -12.40
CA VAL A 226 3.50 5.33 -13.11
C VAL A 226 3.15 4.08 -13.93
N GLU A 227 4.14 3.42 -14.54
CA GLU A 227 3.93 2.14 -15.22
C GLU A 227 3.56 1.01 -14.24
N GLN A 228 4.18 0.96 -13.06
CA GLN A 228 3.80 0.00 -12.01
C GLN A 228 2.37 0.22 -11.54
N MET A 229 1.96 1.48 -11.35
CA MET A 229 0.57 1.82 -11.02
C MET A 229 -0.41 1.37 -12.10
N GLN A 230 -0.08 1.57 -13.39
CA GLN A 230 -0.92 1.08 -14.49
C GLN A 230 -1.06 -0.46 -14.46
N GLN A 231 0.03 -1.19 -14.22
CA GLN A 231 0.00 -2.65 -14.11
C GLN A 231 -0.88 -3.12 -12.94
N ALA A 232 -0.84 -2.41 -11.81
CA ALA A 232 -1.71 -2.69 -10.68
C ALA A 232 -3.20 -2.48 -11.02
N CYS A 233 -3.54 -1.40 -11.73
CA CYS A 233 -4.91 -1.16 -12.20
C CYS A 233 -5.36 -2.21 -13.22
N ASP A 234 -4.47 -2.66 -14.12
CA ASP A 234 -4.76 -3.69 -15.12
C ASP A 234 -5.05 -5.05 -14.46
N ALA A 235 -4.21 -5.47 -13.51
CA ALA A 235 -4.42 -6.70 -12.73
C ALA A 235 -5.70 -6.64 -11.89
N THR A 236 -5.98 -5.47 -11.29
CA THR A 236 -7.21 -5.21 -10.54
C THR A 236 -8.43 -5.33 -11.44
N THR A 237 -8.36 -4.78 -12.65
CA THR A 237 -9.42 -4.86 -13.64
C THR A 237 -9.76 -6.31 -14.01
N GLU A 238 -8.75 -7.16 -14.22
CA GLU A 238 -8.97 -8.59 -14.47
C GLU A 238 -9.66 -9.30 -13.30
N ALA A 239 -9.31 -8.94 -12.06
CA ALA A 239 -9.94 -9.49 -10.86
C ALA A 239 -11.42 -9.05 -10.73
N PHE A 240 -11.74 -7.79 -11.06
CA PHE A 240 -13.11 -7.29 -11.13
C PHE A 240 -13.94 -8.02 -12.19
N ASP A 241 -13.41 -8.23 -13.40
CA ASP A 241 -14.07 -8.99 -14.46
C ASP A 241 -14.42 -10.41 -13.98
N ALA A 242 -13.49 -11.07 -13.28
CA ALA A 242 -13.69 -12.40 -12.72
C ALA A 242 -14.77 -12.42 -11.63
N VAL A 243 -14.79 -11.43 -10.73
CA VAL A 243 -15.85 -11.30 -9.73
C VAL A 243 -17.23 -11.18 -10.40
N VAL A 244 -17.36 -10.31 -11.40
CA VAL A 244 -18.64 -10.10 -12.09
C VAL A 244 -19.13 -11.38 -12.77
N ALA A 245 -18.22 -12.14 -13.38
CA ALA A 245 -18.56 -13.45 -13.96
C ALA A 245 -19.10 -14.44 -12.93
N GLU A 246 -18.68 -14.33 -11.67
CA GLU A 246 -19.00 -15.23 -10.57
C GLU A 246 -20.16 -14.77 -9.68
N LEU A 247 -20.74 -13.59 -9.91
CA LEU A 247 -21.90 -13.08 -9.13
C LEU A 247 -23.09 -14.05 -9.09
N PRO A 248 -23.49 -14.73 -10.19
CA PRO A 248 -24.56 -15.72 -10.13
C PRO A 248 -24.27 -16.87 -9.16
N GLU A 249 -23.01 -17.30 -9.08
CA GLU A 249 -22.57 -18.36 -8.16
C GLU A 249 -22.50 -17.86 -6.72
N ALA A 250 -22.07 -16.61 -6.49
CA ALA A 250 -22.08 -15.96 -5.18
C ALA A 250 -23.49 -15.95 -4.56
N VAL A 251 -24.52 -15.64 -5.37
CA VAL A 251 -25.93 -15.72 -4.95
C VAL A 251 -26.35 -17.17 -4.71
N ARG A 252 -26.07 -18.07 -5.66
CA ARG A 252 -26.57 -19.46 -5.64
C ARG A 252 -26.01 -20.28 -4.47
N ARG A 253 -24.76 -20.03 -4.08
CA ARG A 253 -24.06 -20.81 -3.03
C ARG A 253 -24.21 -20.23 -1.63
N GLY A 254 -24.65 -18.97 -1.53
CA GLY A 254 -24.72 -18.24 -0.26
C GLY A 254 -23.34 -17.87 0.29
N ARG A 255 -23.32 -17.09 1.38
CA ARG A 255 -22.11 -16.42 1.91
C ARG A 255 -21.41 -15.60 0.82
N GLY A 256 -22.21 -14.93 -0.01
CA GLY A 256 -21.77 -14.33 -1.27
C GLY A 256 -20.62 -13.35 -1.13
N GLU A 257 -20.55 -12.57 -0.06
CA GLU A 257 -19.44 -11.62 0.15
C GLU A 257 -18.07 -12.33 0.24
N ARG A 258 -18.02 -13.51 0.88
CA ARG A 258 -16.80 -14.34 0.93
C ARG A 258 -16.47 -15.02 -0.39
N TRP A 259 -17.51 -15.30 -1.19
CA TRP A 259 -17.31 -15.82 -2.53
C TRP A 259 -16.61 -14.77 -3.39
N VAL A 260 -17.11 -13.53 -3.35
CA VAL A 260 -16.52 -12.38 -4.04
C VAL A 260 -15.08 -12.14 -3.56
N GLU A 261 -14.86 -12.03 -2.25
CA GLU A 261 -13.53 -11.87 -1.64
C GLU A 261 -12.55 -12.97 -2.11
N GLY A 262 -13.00 -14.23 -2.10
CA GLY A 262 -12.17 -15.36 -2.52
C GLY A 262 -11.82 -15.36 -4.01
N VAL A 263 -12.76 -14.96 -4.87
CA VAL A 263 -12.52 -14.83 -6.32
C VAL A 263 -11.53 -13.70 -6.59
N PHE A 264 -11.75 -12.52 -6.03
CA PHE A 264 -10.82 -11.41 -6.19
C PHE A 264 -9.41 -11.79 -5.66
N GLY A 265 -9.34 -12.35 -4.45
CA GLY A 265 -8.08 -12.76 -3.84
C GLY A 265 -7.32 -13.83 -4.63
N LEU A 266 -8.02 -14.74 -5.33
CA LEU A 266 -7.37 -15.70 -6.23
C LEU A 266 -6.66 -14.99 -7.38
N HIS A 267 -7.33 -14.05 -8.04
CA HIS A 267 -6.77 -13.30 -9.17
C HIS A 267 -5.65 -12.36 -8.72
N ALA A 268 -5.84 -11.70 -7.57
CA ALA A 268 -4.83 -10.84 -6.96
C ALA A 268 -3.55 -11.62 -6.64
N ARG A 269 -3.67 -12.81 -6.03
CA ARG A 269 -2.51 -13.64 -5.71
C ARG A 269 -1.86 -14.29 -6.93
N HIS A 270 -2.61 -14.51 -8.00
CA HIS A 270 -2.06 -15.03 -9.25
C HIS A 270 -1.25 -13.97 -10.01
N SER A 271 -1.75 -12.73 -10.00
CA SER A 271 -1.20 -11.63 -10.81
C SER A 271 -0.14 -10.80 -10.07
N GLY A 272 -0.04 -10.95 -8.75
CA GLY A 272 0.92 -10.22 -7.92
C GLY A 272 1.10 -10.80 -6.51
N ASN A 273 1.36 -9.93 -5.54
CA ASN A 273 1.60 -10.31 -4.15
C ASN A 273 0.31 -10.65 -3.39
N GLY A 274 -0.84 -10.23 -3.90
CA GLY A 274 -2.15 -10.39 -3.27
C GLY A 274 -2.92 -9.08 -3.33
N VAL A 275 -3.79 -8.85 -2.35
CA VAL A 275 -4.51 -7.60 -2.21
C VAL A 275 -3.63 -6.56 -1.51
N GLY A 276 -3.67 -5.29 -1.92
CA GLY A 276 -2.93 -4.22 -1.24
C GLY A 276 -3.55 -3.79 0.10
N TYR A 277 -4.82 -4.12 0.29
CA TYR A 277 -5.59 -3.93 1.51
C TYR A 277 -6.73 -4.95 1.55
N ASP A 278 -7.28 -5.22 2.73
CA ASP A 278 -8.38 -6.18 2.87
C ASP A 278 -9.58 -5.75 2.02
N SER A 279 -9.97 -6.58 1.05
CA SER A 279 -11.07 -6.27 0.13
C SER A 279 -12.39 -6.05 0.88
N ILE A 280 -13.12 -5.00 0.50
CA ILE A 280 -14.45 -4.69 1.02
C ILE A 280 -15.47 -5.21 0.01
N CYS A 281 -16.11 -6.32 0.34
CA CYS A 281 -17.12 -6.97 -0.51
C CYS A 281 -18.48 -6.76 0.13
N ALA A 282 -19.08 -5.58 -0.04
CA ALA A 282 -20.20 -5.13 0.77
C ALA A 282 -21.53 -5.18 0.01
N ALA A 283 -22.41 -6.12 0.37
CA ALA A 283 -23.73 -6.28 -0.25
C ALA A 283 -24.83 -5.57 0.57
N GLY A 284 -25.75 -4.89 -0.13
CA GLY A 284 -26.88 -4.19 0.50
C GLY A 284 -26.43 -3.19 1.58
N ASP A 285 -27.04 -3.26 2.77
CA ASP A 285 -26.75 -2.31 3.86
C ASP A 285 -25.29 -2.37 4.36
N HIS A 286 -24.55 -3.45 4.12
CA HIS A 286 -23.13 -3.50 4.45
C HIS A 286 -22.33 -2.44 3.69
N ALA A 287 -22.77 -2.05 2.49
CA ALA A 287 -22.15 -0.97 1.70
C ALA A 287 -22.20 0.39 2.42
N THR A 288 -23.05 0.55 3.45
CA THR A 288 -23.11 1.74 4.31
C THR A 288 -22.07 1.73 5.45
N THR A 289 -21.19 0.72 5.48
CA THR A 289 -20.08 0.59 6.43
C THR A 289 -18.78 0.63 5.65
N LEU A 290 -18.06 1.75 5.73
CA LEU A 290 -16.96 2.06 4.80
C LEU A 290 -15.88 0.98 4.71
N HIS A 291 -15.40 0.46 5.84
CA HIS A 291 -14.40 -0.60 5.91
C HIS A 291 -15.01 -1.93 6.34
N TRP A 292 -16.00 -2.42 5.59
CA TRP A 292 -16.62 -3.72 5.83
C TRP A 292 -15.72 -4.88 5.36
N ILE A 293 -14.62 -5.12 6.08
CA ILE A 293 -13.65 -6.19 5.77
C ILE A 293 -14.06 -7.57 6.32
N ARG A 294 -15.20 -7.65 7.02
CA ARG A 294 -15.67 -8.93 7.60
C ARG A 294 -16.24 -9.86 6.53
N ASN A 295 -16.80 -9.28 5.47
CA ASN A 295 -17.33 -9.97 4.31
C ASN A 295 -18.21 -11.18 4.71
N THR A 296 -19.16 -11.00 5.63
CA THR A 296 -19.98 -12.10 6.19
C THR A 296 -21.39 -12.19 5.62
N GLY A 297 -21.79 -11.24 4.80
CA GLY A 297 -23.12 -11.08 4.25
C GLY A 297 -23.45 -11.98 3.07
N GLU A 298 -24.73 -11.95 2.73
CA GLU A 298 -25.29 -12.59 1.55
C GLU A 298 -25.33 -11.60 0.39
N VAL A 299 -24.95 -12.05 -0.81
CA VAL A 299 -25.18 -11.32 -2.05
C VAL A 299 -26.55 -11.75 -2.56
N THR A 300 -27.45 -10.80 -2.79
CA THR A 300 -28.84 -11.07 -3.14
C THR A 300 -29.20 -10.57 -4.53
N ASP A 301 -30.07 -11.32 -5.21
CA ASP A 301 -30.63 -10.91 -6.49
C ASP A 301 -31.41 -9.59 -6.34
N GLY A 302 -31.17 -8.64 -7.26
CA GLY A 302 -31.73 -7.27 -7.21
C GLY A 302 -31.08 -6.32 -6.20
N GLY A 303 -30.14 -6.80 -5.38
CA GLY A 303 -29.32 -5.96 -4.50
C GLY A 303 -28.17 -5.27 -5.25
N LEU A 304 -27.49 -4.37 -4.54
CA LEU A 304 -26.20 -3.82 -4.96
C LEU A 304 -25.06 -4.55 -4.24
N LEU A 305 -23.93 -4.68 -4.93
CA LEU A 305 -22.64 -5.02 -4.36
C LEU A 305 -21.71 -3.83 -4.57
N LEU A 306 -21.17 -3.28 -3.49
CA LEU A 306 -20.02 -2.39 -3.51
C LEU A 306 -18.78 -3.26 -3.30
N LEU A 307 -17.93 -3.35 -4.33
CA LEU A 307 -16.62 -3.98 -4.24
C LEU A 307 -15.55 -2.90 -4.32
N ASP A 308 -14.80 -2.78 -3.24
CA ASP A 308 -13.63 -1.93 -3.10
C ASP A 308 -12.43 -2.86 -2.83
N ALA A 309 -11.54 -2.95 -3.82
CA ALA A 309 -10.41 -3.85 -3.80
C ALA A 309 -9.33 -3.44 -4.82
N GLY A 310 -8.07 -3.69 -4.47
CA GLY A 310 -6.93 -3.46 -5.34
C GLY A 310 -5.86 -4.55 -5.24
N VAL A 311 -5.20 -4.84 -6.35
CA VAL A 311 -4.09 -5.79 -6.43
C VAL A 311 -2.78 -5.07 -6.12
N GLU A 312 -1.98 -5.63 -5.21
CA GLU A 312 -0.58 -5.26 -5.03
C GLU A 312 0.28 -6.12 -5.95
N ILE A 313 0.95 -5.51 -6.92
CA ILE A 313 1.82 -6.22 -7.86
C ILE A 313 3.20 -6.49 -7.27
N ASP A 314 4.03 -7.27 -7.96
CA ASP A 314 5.35 -7.72 -7.48
C ASP A 314 6.26 -6.58 -6.98
N SER A 315 6.17 -5.41 -7.61
CA SER A 315 6.90 -4.18 -7.25
C SER A 315 6.31 -3.41 -6.06
N LEU A 316 5.30 -3.97 -5.37
CA LEU A 316 4.58 -3.43 -4.20
C LEU A 316 3.64 -2.25 -4.48
N PHE A 317 3.53 -1.78 -5.72
CA PHE A 317 2.51 -0.80 -6.06
C PHE A 317 1.14 -1.44 -6.03
N THR A 318 0.15 -0.73 -5.48
CA THR A 318 -1.22 -1.21 -5.38
C THR A 318 -2.18 -0.24 -6.04
N ALA A 319 -3.19 -0.78 -6.71
CA ALA A 319 -4.37 -0.03 -7.11
C ALA A 319 -5.33 0.16 -5.92
N ASP A 320 -6.29 1.05 -6.07
CA ASP A 320 -7.42 1.24 -5.16
C ASP A 320 -8.67 1.60 -5.96
N VAL A 321 -9.54 0.61 -6.18
CA VAL A 321 -10.68 0.79 -7.08
C VAL A 321 -11.94 0.29 -6.40
N THR A 322 -12.95 1.15 -6.42
CA THR A 322 -14.33 0.81 -6.02
C THR A 322 -15.27 0.81 -7.22
N ARG A 323 -16.05 -0.27 -7.36
CA ARG A 323 -17.24 -0.32 -8.22
C ARG A 323 -18.45 -0.77 -7.41
N THR A 324 -19.55 -0.04 -7.56
CA THR A 324 -20.86 -0.48 -7.09
C THR A 324 -21.67 -1.02 -8.27
N VAL A 325 -22.09 -2.28 -8.21
CA VAL A 325 -22.76 -2.98 -9.31
C VAL A 325 -24.13 -3.54 -8.89
N PRO A 326 -25.15 -3.53 -9.78
CA PRO A 326 -26.39 -4.25 -9.53
C PRO A 326 -26.14 -5.74 -9.76
N VAL A 327 -26.39 -6.57 -8.74
CA VAL A 327 -26.05 -8.00 -8.76
C VAL A 327 -26.70 -8.75 -9.93
N ASN A 328 -27.90 -8.33 -10.33
CA ASN A 328 -28.67 -8.91 -11.44
C ASN A 328 -28.43 -8.22 -12.79
N GLY A 329 -27.52 -7.24 -12.84
CA GLY A 329 -27.18 -6.48 -14.04
C GLY A 329 -28.17 -5.39 -14.44
N THR A 330 -29.08 -4.97 -13.56
CA THR A 330 -29.97 -3.82 -13.80
C THR A 330 -30.19 -3.01 -12.53
N PHE A 331 -29.94 -1.71 -12.57
CA PHE A 331 -30.24 -0.82 -11.44
C PHE A 331 -31.76 -0.62 -11.33
N THR A 332 -32.28 -0.58 -10.10
CA THR A 332 -33.60 0.03 -9.86
C THR A 332 -33.54 1.54 -10.06
N GLU A 333 -34.69 2.19 -10.20
CA GLU A 333 -34.75 3.65 -10.37
C GLU A 333 -34.03 4.40 -9.23
N ILE A 334 -34.25 3.99 -7.97
CA ILE A 334 -33.60 4.62 -6.82
C ILE A 334 -32.09 4.29 -6.75
N GLN A 335 -31.69 3.05 -7.05
CA GLN A 335 -30.27 2.70 -7.11
C GLN A 335 -29.55 3.52 -8.18
N ARG A 336 -30.14 3.63 -9.39
CA ARG A 336 -29.59 4.42 -10.50
C ARG A 336 -29.51 5.90 -10.15
N LYS A 337 -30.55 6.46 -9.51
CA LYS A 337 -30.56 7.86 -9.07
C LYS A 337 -29.41 8.19 -8.11
N ILE A 338 -29.16 7.31 -7.13
CA ILE A 338 -28.04 7.49 -6.18
C ILE A 338 -26.70 7.29 -6.89
N TYR A 339 -26.61 6.28 -7.76
CA TYR A 339 -25.41 5.99 -8.53
C TYR A 339 -24.98 7.15 -9.44
N GLU A 340 -25.92 7.72 -10.20
CA GLU A 340 -25.65 8.85 -11.09
C GLU A 340 -25.25 10.11 -10.32
N ALA A 341 -25.77 10.33 -9.11
CA ALA A 341 -25.33 11.43 -8.25
C ALA A 341 -23.87 11.27 -7.79
N VAL A 342 -23.46 10.05 -7.45
CA VAL A 342 -22.06 9.75 -7.08
C VAL A 342 -21.15 9.87 -8.30
N LEU A 343 -21.59 9.38 -9.47
CA LEU A 343 -20.85 9.53 -10.73
C LEU A 343 -20.64 11.01 -11.10
N GLU A 344 -21.68 11.84 -10.98
CA GLU A 344 -21.58 13.28 -11.23
C GLU A 344 -20.58 13.95 -10.27
N ALA A 345 -20.56 13.53 -8.99
CA ALA A 345 -19.58 14.01 -8.03
C ALA A 345 -18.15 13.57 -8.39
N GLN A 346 -17.99 12.34 -8.90
CA GLN A 346 -16.70 11.81 -9.32
C GLN A 346 -16.15 12.59 -10.51
N GLU A 347 -16.98 12.83 -11.53
CA GLU A 347 -16.62 13.64 -12.70
C GLU A 347 -16.23 15.08 -12.32
N ALA A 348 -16.91 15.67 -11.33
CA ALA A 348 -16.52 16.98 -10.80
C ALA A 348 -15.13 16.96 -10.11
N GLY A 349 -14.85 15.91 -9.33
CA GLY A 349 -13.54 15.69 -8.72
C GLY A 349 -12.44 15.50 -9.77
N LEU A 350 -12.66 14.64 -10.77
CA LEU A 350 -11.73 14.39 -11.87
C LEU A 350 -11.41 15.66 -12.66
N ALA A 351 -12.42 16.49 -12.95
CA ALA A 351 -12.22 17.75 -13.64
C ALA A 351 -11.40 18.77 -12.82
N ALA A 352 -11.42 18.66 -11.48
CA ALA A 352 -10.62 19.47 -10.57
C ALA A 352 -9.20 18.91 -10.34
N ALA A 353 -8.95 17.64 -10.64
CA ALA A 353 -7.65 17.00 -10.47
C ALA A 353 -6.68 17.37 -11.61
N LYS A 354 -6.03 18.53 -11.49
CA LYS A 354 -5.07 19.06 -12.46
C LYS A 354 -4.09 20.05 -11.84
N PRO A 355 -2.95 20.34 -12.49
CA PRO A 355 -2.01 21.34 -11.99
C PRO A 355 -2.66 22.72 -11.81
N GLY A 356 -2.22 23.43 -10.77
CA GLY A 356 -2.73 24.74 -10.37
C GLY A 356 -3.94 24.70 -9.42
N ASN A 357 -4.59 23.55 -9.27
CA ASN A 357 -5.52 23.30 -8.17
C ASN A 357 -4.79 22.67 -6.97
N LYS A 358 -5.32 22.86 -5.77
CA LYS A 358 -4.87 22.16 -4.56
C LYS A 358 -5.47 20.77 -4.48
N PHE A 359 -4.82 19.89 -3.72
CA PHE A 359 -5.38 18.59 -3.37
C PHE A 359 -6.81 18.70 -2.78
N SER A 360 -7.02 19.64 -1.87
CA SER A 360 -8.34 19.89 -1.25
C SER A 360 -9.43 20.36 -2.23
N ASP A 361 -9.06 20.91 -3.40
CA ASP A 361 -10.04 21.37 -4.39
C ASP A 361 -10.77 20.20 -5.06
N VAL A 362 -10.13 19.03 -5.16
CA VAL A 362 -10.75 17.80 -5.69
C VAL A 362 -11.94 17.37 -4.82
N HIS A 363 -11.72 17.34 -3.50
CA HIS A 363 -12.77 17.06 -2.53
C HIS A 363 -13.86 18.13 -2.54
N ALA A 364 -13.48 19.43 -2.57
CA ALA A 364 -14.45 20.52 -2.59
C ALA A 364 -15.37 20.46 -3.83
N ALA A 365 -14.84 20.09 -4.99
CA ALA A 365 -15.60 19.94 -6.23
C ALA A 365 -16.63 18.81 -6.13
N ALA A 366 -16.22 17.63 -5.68
CA ALA A 366 -17.13 16.49 -5.52
C ALA A 366 -18.20 16.73 -4.45
N ILE A 367 -17.81 17.27 -3.29
CA ILE A 367 -18.73 17.52 -2.17
C ILE A 367 -19.78 18.57 -2.52
N ARG A 368 -19.45 19.57 -3.35
CA ARG A 368 -20.45 20.52 -3.84
C ARG A 368 -21.58 19.84 -4.61
N VAL A 369 -21.26 18.84 -5.45
CA VAL A 369 -22.28 18.03 -6.15
C VAL A 369 -23.12 17.24 -5.15
N ILE A 370 -22.47 16.52 -4.24
CA ILE A 370 -23.16 15.72 -3.19
C ILE A 370 -24.11 16.60 -2.37
N ALA A 371 -23.64 17.74 -1.86
CA ALA A 371 -24.45 18.69 -1.10
C ALA A 371 -25.65 19.21 -1.91
N THR A 372 -25.45 19.49 -3.20
CA THR A 372 -26.52 19.92 -4.11
C THR A 372 -27.57 18.83 -4.28
N LYS A 373 -27.17 17.58 -4.53
CA LYS A 373 -28.11 16.45 -4.70
C LYS A 373 -28.90 16.18 -3.42
N LEU A 374 -28.24 16.19 -2.26
CA LEU A 374 -28.91 16.02 -0.97
C LEU A 374 -29.91 17.15 -0.70
N HIS A 375 -29.59 18.39 -1.09
CA HIS A 375 -30.51 19.52 -1.00
C HIS A 375 -31.73 19.34 -1.93
N GLU A 376 -31.49 19.01 -3.20
CA GLU A 376 -32.54 18.77 -4.20
C GLU A 376 -33.50 17.64 -3.80
N TRP A 377 -32.99 16.61 -3.10
CA TRP A 377 -33.79 15.50 -2.60
C TRP A 377 -34.49 15.80 -1.27
N GLY A 378 -34.29 16.99 -0.72
CA GLY A 378 -34.90 17.41 0.55
C GLY A 378 -34.37 16.66 1.77
N LEU A 379 -33.13 16.14 1.71
CA LEU A 379 -32.49 15.44 2.82
C LEU A 379 -31.84 16.38 3.82
N LEU A 380 -31.45 17.59 3.40
CA LEU A 380 -30.93 18.60 4.33
C LEU A 380 -32.07 19.17 5.19
N PRO A 381 -31.79 19.62 6.43
CA PRO A 381 -32.80 20.23 7.28
C PRO A 381 -33.51 21.41 6.60
N GLU A 382 -34.79 21.60 6.92
CA GLU A 382 -35.59 22.69 6.36
C GLU A 382 -34.92 24.05 6.59
N GLY A 383 -34.83 24.85 5.53
CA GLY A 383 -34.19 26.18 5.55
C GLY A 383 -32.67 26.19 5.33
N VAL A 384 -32.01 25.03 5.32
CA VAL A 384 -30.57 24.91 5.00
C VAL A 384 -30.36 24.97 3.49
N THR A 385 -29.54 25.93 3.04
CA THR A 385 -29.11 26.04 1.64
C THR A 385 -27.86 25.19 1.35
N VAL A 386 -27.50 25.06 0.06
CA VAL A 386 -26.25 24.40 -0.35
C VAL A 386 -25.02 25.09 0.26
N GLU A 387 -24.99 26.42 0.30
CA GLU A 387 -23.84 27.13 0.90
C GLU A 387 -23.78 26.95 2.42
N ASP A 388 -24.93 26.92 3.11
CA ASP A 388 -24.96 26.68 4.57
C ASP A 388 -24.36 25.32 4.94
N THR A 389 -24.65 24.27 4.17
CA THR A 389 -24.08 22.93 4.43
C THR A 389 -22.62 22.81 3.98
N LEU A 390 -22.16 23.62 3.03
CA LEU A 390 -20.76 23.62 2.57
C LEU A 390 -19.84 24.47 3.47
N ASP A 391 -20.40 25.33 4.32
CA ASP A 391 -19.64 26.08 5.30
C ASP A 391 -18.81 25.15 6.20
N ALA A 392 -17.53 25.46 6.36
CA ALA A 392 -16.57 24.63 7.06
C ALA A 392 -16.61 24.79 8.58
N GLU A 393 -17.15 25.89 9.10
CA GLU A 393 -17.14 26.24 10.52
C GLU A 393 -18.47 25.92 11.21
N HIS A 394 -19.58 26.11 10.50
CA HIS A 394 -20.94 26.06 11.02
C HIS A 394 -21.86 25.10 10.24
N GLY A 395 -21.37 24.52 9.13
CA GLY A 395 -22.11 23.63 8.25
C GLY A 395 -21.71 22.15 8.36
N GLN A 396 -21.36 21.56 7.21
CA GLN A 396 -20.95 20.16 7.03
C GLN A 396 -22.06 19.12 7.25
N LEU A 397 -23.34 19.50 7.13
CA LEU A 397 -24.47 18.60 7.39
C LEU A 397 -24.56 17.44 6.38
N HIS A 398 -24.10 17.67 5.15
CA HIS A 398 -23.99 16.64 4.11
C HIS A 398 -23.10 15.46 4.53
N ARG A 399 -22.16 15.67 5.47
CA ARG A 399 -21.26 14.63 5.95
C ARG A 399 -21.99 13.52 6.69
N ARG A 400 -23.26 13.68 7.07
CA ARG A 400 -24.08 12.55 7.57
C ARG A 400 -24.08 11.35 6.63
N TRP A 401 -24.07 11.59 5.31
CA TRP A 401 -24.14 10.55 4.28
C TRP A 401 -22.89 10.45 3.39
N MET A 402 -21.91 11.35 3.57
CA MET A 402 -20.58 11.30 2.95
C MET A 402 -19.52 11.77 3.95
N VAL A 403 -19.06 10.86 4.81
CA VAL A 403 -18.19 11.21 5.96
C VAL A 403 -16.69 11.32 5.62
N HIS A 404 -16.24 10.62 4.57
CA HIS A 404 -14.82 10.46 4.23
C HIS A 404 -14.33 11.53 3.23
N GLY A 405 -13.00 11.56 3.03
CA GLY A 405 -12.39 12.36 1.96
C GLY A 405 -12.75 11.80 0.59
N THR A 406 -12.50 12.57 -0.47
CA THR A 406 -12.75 12.11 -1.86
C THR A 406 -11.49 11.62 -2.54
N SER A 407 -10.33 11.81 -1.93
CA SER A 407 -9.04 11.46 -2.50
C SER A 407 -8.04 11.19 -1.40
N HIS A 408 -7.08 10.31 -1.69
CA HIS A 408 -5.79 10.20 -1.02
C HIS A 408 -4.69 9.93 -2.06
N HIS A 409 -3.44 10.14 -1.69
CA HIS A 409 -2.31 9.69 -2.49
C HIS A 409 -2.25 8.16 -2.46
N LEU A 410 -1.80 7.59 -3.59
CA LEU A 410 -1.72 6.15 -3.81
C LEU A 410 -0.35 5.80 -4.42
N GLY A 411 0.20 4.63 -4.06
CA GLY A 411 1.48 4.16 -4.56
C GLY A 411 1.87 2.81 -3.96
N LEU A 412 3.03 2.76 -3.30
CA LEU A 412 3.47 1.58 -2.56
C LEU A 412 2.52 1.25 -1.41
N ASP A 413 1.95 2.27 -0.77
CA ASP A 413 0.93 2.12 0.27
C ASP A 413 -0.42 2.60 -0.30
N VAL A 414 -1.52 1.94 0.05
CA VAL A 414 -2.89 2.34 -0.38
C VAL A 414 -3.18 3.79 0.01
N HIS A 415 -2.92 4.12 1.28
CA HIS A 415 -2.90 5.49 1.78
C HIS A 415 -1.44 5.95 1.85
N ASP A 416 -0.91 6.40 0.71
CA ASP A 416 0.49 6.79 0.58
C ASP A 416 0.78 8.13 1.25
N CYS A 417 2.06 8.37 1.52
CA CYS A 417 2.59 9.64 2.04
C CYS A 417 1.98 10.07 3.38
N ALA A 418 1.62 9.11 4.24
CA ALA A 418 0.90 9.34 5.51
C ALA A 418 1.61 10.28 6.53
N LEU A 419 2.91 10.56 6.35
CA LEU A 419 3.65 11.49 7.21
C LEU A 419 3.75 12.92 6.64
N ALA A 420 3.17 13.17 5.45
CA ALA A 420 3.14 14.49 4.85
C ALA A 420 2.38 15.49 5.75
N LEU A 421 2.88 16.72 5.81
CA LEU A 421 2.19 17.80 6.52
C LEU A 421 1.06 18.35 5.67
N ARG A 422 0.13 19.06 6.32
CA ARG A 422 -1.02 19.67 5.63
C ARG A 422 -0.59 20.58 4.48
N GLU A 423 0.49 21.34 4.66
CA GLU A 423 1.06 22.25 3.66
C GLU A 423 1.71 21.53 2.47
N ASP A 424 2.16 20.29 2.65
CA ASP A 424 2.74 19.44 1.60
C ASP A 424 1.70 18.53 0.92
N TYR A 425 0.48 18.48 1.49
CA TYR A 425 -0.57 17.54 1.11
C TYR A 425 -1.88 18.28 0.79
N MET A 426 -2.74 18.52 1.80
CA MET A 426 -4.09 19.07 1.59
C MET A 426 -4.10 20.47 0.98
N ASP A 427 -3.14 21.30 1.37
CA ASP A 427 -3.04 22.70 0.94
C ASP A 427 -2.04 22.88 -0.22
N ALA A 428 -1.34 21.81 -0.62
CA ALA A 428 -0.38 21.81 -1.72
C ALA A 428 -1.07 21.74 -3.08
N GLU A 429 -0.44 22.38 -4.07
CA GLU A 429 -0.83 22.26 -5.47
C GLU A 429 -0.50 20.87 -6.03
N LEU A 430 -1.42 20.36 -6.85
CA LEU A 430 -1.23 19.15 -7.62
C LEU A 430 -0.11 19.31 -8.64
N LYS A 431 0.77 18.31 -8.73
CA LYS A 431 1.92 18.29 -9.64
C LYS A 431 1.86 17.08 -10.57
N PRO A 432 2.32 17.19 -11.83
CA PRO A 432 2.46 16.05 -12.72
C PRO A 432 3.21 14.89 -12.04
N GLY A 433 2.72 13.67 -12.25
CA GLY A 433 3.26 12.46 -11.62
C GLY A 433 2.65 12.12 -10.25
N MET A 434 1.88 13.01 -9.62
CA MET A 434 1.11 12.62 -8.43
C MET A 434 0.03 11.61 -8.81
N VAL A 435 -0.08 10.52 -8.04
CA VAL A 435 -1.12 9.49 -8.21
C VAL A 435 -2.08 9.52 -7.04
N LEU A 436 -3.37 9.63 -7.33
CA LEU A 436 -4.46 9.86 -6.37
C LEU A 436 -5.68 8.99 -6.68
N THR A 437 -6.49 8.71 -5.66
CA THR A 437 -7.86 8.21 -5.84
C THR A 437 -8.85 9.37 -6.04
N VAL A 438 -9.97 9.11 -6.72
CA VAL A 438 -11.16 9.97 -6.75
C VAL A 438 -12.41 9.14 -6.46
N GLU A 439 -12.86 9.17 -5.21
CA GLU A 439 -13.74 8.17 -4.58
C GLU A 439 -14.96 8.75 -3.83
N PRO A 440 -15.81 9.61 -4.43
CA PRO A 440 -17.01 10.06 -3.74
C PRO A 440 -17.98 8.91 -3.46
N GLY A 441 -18.82 9.08 -2.44
CA GLY A 441 -19.84 8.11 -2.09
C GLY A 441 -21.07 8.70 -1.41
N LEU A 442 -22.13 7.90 -1.33
CA LEU A 442 -23.35 8.17 -0.58
C LEU A 442 -23.76 6.91 0.17
N TYR A 443 -24.01 7.05 1.48
CA TYR A 443 -24.27 5.92 2.37
C TYR A 443 -25.52 6.14 3.21
N PHE A 444 -26.61 5.47 2.85
CA PHE A 444 -27.90 5.57 3.55
C PHE A 444 -28.14 4.34 4.40
N LYS A 445 -27.77 4.38 5.68
CA LYS A 445 -28.00 3.28 6.64
C LYS A 445 -29.46 2.81 6.63
N ALA A 446 -29.68 1.50 6.73
CA ALA A 446 -31.00 0.89 6.75
C ALA A 446 -31.93 1.44 7.85
N ASP A 447 -31.36 1.90 8.96
CA ASP A 447 -32.07 2.44 10.12
C ASP A 447 -32.07 3.99 10.19
N ASP A 448 -31.60 4.68 9.15
CA ASP A 448 -31.64 6.15 9.11
C ASP A 448 -33.04 6.68 8.79
N LEU A 449 -33.77 7.08 9.83
CA LEU A 449 -35.12 7.63 9.71
C LEU A 449 -35.17 9.05 9.10
N LEU A 450 -34.03 9.74 8.94
CA LEU A 450 -33.98 11.01 8.20
C LEU A 450 -33.99 10.80 6.68
N VAL A 451 -33.81 9.55 6.23
CA VAL A 451 -33.76 9.17 4.83
C VAL A 451 -35.09 8.51 4.45
N PRO A 452 -35.68 8.79 3.26
CA PRO A 452 -36.87 8.10 2.78
C PRO A 452 -36.64 6.59 2.70
N GLU A 453 -37.65 5.80 3.04
CA GLU A 453 -37.55 4.34 3.16
C GLU A 453 -36.94 3.66 1.92
N GLU A 454 -37.24 4.17 0.73
CA GLU A 454 -36.75 3.63 -0.55
C GLU A 454 -35.24 3.80 -0.79
N TYR A 455 -34.56 4.70 -0.08
CA TYR A 455 -33.10 4.93 -0.19
C TYR A 455 -32.32 4.11 0.84
N ARG A 456 -32.98 3.65 1.91
CA ARG A 456 -32.34 3.03 3.07
C ARG A 456 -31.69 1.69 2.69
N GLY A 457 -30.51 1.43 3.25
CA GLY A 457 -29.68 0.26 2.96
C GLY A 457 -28.90 0.36 1.66
N ILE A 458 -28.85 1.54 1.01
CA ILE A 458 -28.09 1.76 -0.22
C ILE A 458 -26.80 2.52 0.11
N GLY A 459 -25.67 1.89 -0.18
CA GLY A 459 -24.36 2.52 -0.23
C GLY A 459 -23.82 2.46 -1.66
N VAL A 460 -23.33 3.58 -2.17
CA VAL A 460 -22.64 3.66 -3.47
C VAL A 460 -21.33 4.42 -3.28
N ARG A 461 -20.24 3.85 -3.79
CA ARG A 461 -18.97 4.54 -4.03
C ARG A 461 -18.49 4.18 -5.45
N ILE A 462 -17.88 5.16 -6.11
CA ILE A 462 -17.23 4.98 -7.41
C ILE A 462 -15.86 5.63 -7.28
N GLU A 463 -14.82 4.86 -7.55
CA GLU A 463 -13.45 5.26 -7.30
C GLU A 463 -12.54 4.91 -8.46
N ASP A 464 -11.64 5.81 -8.81
CA ASP A 464 -10.62 5.58 -9.82
C ASP A 464 -9.26 6.08 -9.35
N ASP A 465 -8.24 5.39 -9.86
CA ASP A 465 -6.84 5.77 -9.75
C ASP A 465 -6.48 6.71 -10.90
N ILE A 466 -5.95 7.88 -10.58
CA ILE A 466 -5.54 8.87 -11.57
C ILE A 466 -4.10 9.30 -11.37
N VAL A 467 -3.41 9.61 -12.46
CA VAL A 467 -2.13 10.32 -12.43
C VAL A 467 -2.30 11.74 -12.96
N ILE A 468 -1.80 12.72 -12.24
CA ILE A 468 -1.79 14.12 -12.68
C ILE A 468 -0.84 14.26 -13.88
N THR A 469 -1.30 14.92 -14.94
CA THR A 469 -0.53 15.26 -16.15
C THR A 469 -0.25 16.76 -16.19
N ASP A 470 0.47 17.25 -17.20
CA ASP A 470 0.82 18.67 -17.34
C ASP A 470 -0.40 19.62 -17.46
N ASP A 471 -1.54 19.11 -17.93
CA ASP A 471 -2.75 19.89 -18.24
C ASP A 471 -4.04 19.31 -17.63
N GLY A 472 -3.94 18.24 -16.84
CA GLY A 472 -5.10 17.49 -16.37
C GLY A 472 -4.73 16.31 -15.48
N CYS A 473 -5.51 15.23 -15.62
CA CYS A 473 -5.18 13.92 -15.11
C CYS A 473 -5.50 12.85 -16.16
N ARG A 474 -4.85 11.69 -16.02
CA ARG A 474 -5.14 10.47 -16.77
C ARG A 474 -5.68 9.43 -15.80
N ASN A 475 -6.85 8.88 -16.10
CA ASN A 475 -7.44 7.78 -15.34
C ASN A 475 -6.75 6.46 -15.73
N LEU A 476 -6.11 5.83 -14.74
CA LEU A 476 -5.37 4.56 -14.85
C LEU A 476 -6.32 3.35 -14.84
N SER A 477 -7.42 3.45 -14.11
CA SER A 477 -8.47 2.42 -13.97
C SER A 477 -9.64 2.59 -14.96
N VAL A 478 -9.45 3.40 -16.03
CA VAL A 478 -10.48 3.72 -17.04
C VAL A 478 -11.06 2.50 -17.74
N ALA A 479 -10.33 1.38 -17.70
CA ALA A 479 -10.72 0.12 -18.30
C ALA A 479 -11.92 -0.53 -17.59
N LEU A 480 -12.25 -0.12 -16.36
CA LEU A 480 -13.45 -0.56 -15.65
C LEU A 480 -14.61 0.43 -15.86
N PRO A 481 -15.82 -0.05 -16.24
CA PRO A 481 -16.96 0.81 -16.57
C PRO A 481 -17.46 1.61 -15.36
N ARG A 482 -17.99 2.81 -15.63
CA ARG A 482 -18.43 3.77 -14.60
C ARG A 482 -19.77 4.43 -14.89
N THR A 483 -20.18 4.53 -16.14
CA THR A 483 -21.54 4.99 -16.43
C THR A 483 -22.51 3.88 -16.03
N ALA A 484 -23.71 4.24 -15.55
CA ALA A 484 -24.70 3.25 -15.14
C ALA A 484 -25.00 2.26 -16.28
N ASP A 485 -25.11 2.76 -17.51
CA ASP A 485 -25.41 1.93 -18.69
C ASP A 485 -24.24 0.97 -19.01
N ASP A 486 -22.99 1.42 -18.92
CA ASP A 486 -21.82 0.57 -19.16
C ASP A 486 -21.64 -0.48 -18.06
N VAL A 487 -21.89 -0.12 -16.79
CA VAL A 487 -21.84 -1.06 -15.67
C VAL A 487 -22.89 -2.15 -15.84
N GLU A 488 -24.12 -1.79 -16.20
CA GLU A 488 -25.14 -2.78 -16.47
C GLU A 488 -24.79 -3.67 -17.68
N ALA A 489 -24.25 -3.10 -18.75
CA ALA A 489 -23.79 -3.87 -19.91
C ALA A 489 -22.69 -4.87 -19.52
N TRP A 490 -21.71 -4.44 -18.73
CA TRP A 490 -20.63 -5.26 -18.24
C TRP A 490 -21.13 -6.41 -17.35
N VAL A 491 -22.01 -6.15 -16.40
CA VAL A 491 -22.58 -7.21 -15.55
C VAL A 491 -23.40 -8.20 -16.39
N ARG A 492 -24.25 -7.73 -17.30
CA ARG A 492 -25.07 -8.59 -18.18
C ARG A 492 -24.24 -9.45 -19.13
N SER A 493 -23.05 -8.99 -19.49
CA SER A 493 -22.11 -9.75 -20.32
C SER A 493 -21.36 -10.86 -19.56
N GLY A 494 -21.47 -10.88 -18.23
CA GLY A 494 -20.70 -11.75 -17.35
C GLY A 494 -19.23 -11.32 -17.24
N GLY A 495 -18.96 -10.03 -17.12
CA GLY A 495 -17.62 -9.50 -16.92
C GLY A 495 -16.80 -9.32 -18.20
N LYS A 496 -17.45 -9.34 -19.37
CA LYS A 496 -16.78 -9.13 -20.67
C LYS A 496 -16.93 -7.68 -21.10
N ARG A 497 -15.81 -6.99 -21.19
CA ARG A 497 -15.75 -5.57 -21.57
C ARG A 497 -15.74 -5.36 -23.08
#